data_AF-A0A382A5J1-F1
#
_entry.id   AF-A0A382A5J1-F1
#
_cell.length_a   1.000
_cell.length_b   1.000
_cell.length_c   1.000
_cell.angle_alpha   90.00
_cell.angle_beta   90.00
_cell.angle_gamma   90.00
#
_symmetry.space_group_name_H-M   'P 1'
#
loop_
_entity.id
_entity.type
_entity.pdbx_description
1 polymer ?
#
loop_
_entity_poly.entity_id
_entity_poly.type
_entity_poly.pdbx_seq_one_letter_code
_entity_poly.pdbx_strand_id
1 'polypeptide(L)'
;MPVNALGLTARDYEGSMSTLCAGCGHDSVTTAIIQALFELDVDPHRLAKLSGIGCSSKTPTYFVQEAHGFNSVHGRMPSIATGANAA
;
A
#
# COMPACT_ATOMS: atom_id res chain seq x y z
N MET A 1 12.98 17.90 0.25
CA MET A 1 12.63 16.77 1.14
C MET A 1 13.77 15.77 1.07
N PRO A 2 14.08 15.02 2.14
CA PRO A 2 15.05 13.94 2.05
C PRO A 2 14.60 12.94 0.98
N VAL A 3 15.57 12.43 0.23
CA VAL A 3 15.37 11.36 -0.76
C VAL A 3 16.03 10.09 -0.28
N ASN A 4 15.50 8.95 -0.71
CA ASN A 4 16.08 7.64 -0.45
C ASN A 4 17.11 7.26 -1.54
N ALA A 5 17.65 6.05 -1.53
CA ALA A 5 18.67 5.61 -2.48
C ALA A 5 18.20 5.56 -3.93
N LEU A 6 16.87 5.48 -4.16
CA LEU A 6 16.25 5.54 -5.49
C LEU A 6 16.01 6.99 -5.97
N GLY A 7 16.36 7.99 -5.17
CA GLY A 7 16.08 9.40 -5.46
C GLY A 7 14.62 9.79 -5.26
N LEU A 8 13.81 8.90 -4.65
CA LEU A 8 12.41 9.13 -4.35
C LEU A 8 12.26 9.80 -2.98
N THR A 9 11.21 10.59 -2.81
CA THR A 9 10.79 11.19 -1.54
C THR A 9 9.69 10.35 -0.88
N ALA A 10 9.45 10.54 0.42
CA ALA A 10 8.34 9.87 1.11
C ALA A 10 6.96 10.14 0.46
N ARG A 11 6.80 11.27 -0.22
CA ARG A 11 5.58 11.62 -0.97
C ARG A 11 5.34 10.73 -2.17
N ASP A 12 6.39 10.21 -2.80
CA ASP A 12 6.26 9.29 -3.94
C ASP A 12 5.68 7.94 -3.51
N TYR A 13 5.68 7.66 -2.20
CA TYR A 13 5.06 6.49 -1.59
C TYR A 13 3.64 6.77 -1.06
N GLU A 14 3.11 7.98 -1.19
CA GLU A 14 1.73 8.30 -0.82
C GLU A 14 0.74 7.78 -1.88
N GLY A 15 -0.52 7.56 -1.47
CA GLY A 15 -1.61 7.22 -2.38
C GLY A 15 -2.69 8.30 -2.39
N SER A 16 -3.90 7.94 -2.83
CA SER A 16 -5.00 8.90 -2.86
C SER A 16 -5.46 9.30 -1.46
N MET A 17 -6.14 10.43 -1.36
CA MET A 17 -6.77 10.88 -0.12
C MET A 17 -7.68 9.79 0.48
N SER A 18 -7.55 9.58 1.79
CA SER A 18 -8.33 8.57 2.52
C SER A 18 -9.82 8.90 2.52
N THR A 19 -10.65 7.91 2.24
CA THR A 19 -12.12 7.99 2.39
C THR A 19 -12.59 7.46 3.74
N LEU A 20 -11.66 7.17 4.65
CA LEU A 20 -11.94 6.66 5.98
C LEU A 20 -12.41 7.78 6.91
N CYS A 21 -13.01 7.38 8.03
CA CYS A 21 -13.47 8.33 9.04
C CYS A 21 -12.29 9.16 9.58
N ALA A 22 -12.55 10.42 9.94
CA ALA A 22 -11.55 11.24 10.61
C ALA A 22 -11.04 10.55 11.90
N GLY A 23 -9.72 10.39 12.03
CA GLY A 23 -9.09 9.70 13.15
C GLY A 23 -9.13 8.16 13.05
N CYS A 24 -9.40 7.59 11.87
CA CYS A 24 -9.34 6.14 11.68
C CYS A 24 -7.91 5.61 11.84
N GLY A 25 -7.73 4.58 12.66
CA GLY A 25 -6.40 3.97 12.87
C GLY A 25 -5.77 3.35 11.62
N HIS A 26 -6.55 3.05 10.57
CA HIS A 26 -5.99 2.57 9.30
C HIS A 26 -5.14 3.64 8.59
N ASP A 27 -5.40 4.93 8.81
CA ASP A 27 -4.55 5.99 8.26
C ASP A 27 -3.17 5.96 8.94
N SER A 28 -3.11 5.72 10.25
CA SER A 28 -1.85 5.53 10.98
C SER A 28 -1.07 4.31 10.47
N VAL A 29 -1.75 3.20 10.18
CA VAL A 29 -1.12 2.02 9.57
C VAL A 29 -0.62 2.33 8.16
N THR A 30 -1.39 3.09 7.38
CA THR A 30 -0.98 3.52 6.03
C THR A 30 0.30 4.35 6.09
N THR A 31 0.37 5.34 6.97
CA THR A 31 1.57 6.16 7.18
C THR A 31 2.79 5.32 7.57
N ALA A 32 2.60 4.32 8.45
CA ALA A 32 3.69 3.42 8.83
C ALA A 32 4.20 2.57 7.65
N ILE A 33 3.29 2.10 6.78
CA ILE A 33 3.65 1.37 5.55
C ILE A 33 4.44 2.28 4.60
N ILE A 34 3.99 3.52 4.39
CA ILE A 34 4.67 4.52 3.53
C ILE A 34 6.10 4.74 4.01
N GLN A 35 6.28 4.99 5.31
CA GLN A 35 7.59 5.21 5.90
C GLN A 35 8.51 4.00 5.72
N ALA A 36 8.00 2.79 5.99
CA ALA A 36 8.77 1.56 5.84
C ALA A 36 9.22 1.32 4.39
N LEU A 37 8.34 1.55 3.40
CA LEU A 37 8.69 1.37 1.99
C LEU A 37 9.72 2.40 1.50
N PHE A 38 9.62 3.64 1.98
CA PHE A 38 10.61 4.68 1.72
C PHE A 38 11.98 4.33 2.28
N GLU A 39 12.04 3.88 3.55
CA GLU A 39 13.28 3.48 4.22
C GLU A 39 13.92 2.22 3.63
N LEU A 40 13.12 1.32 3.05
CA LEU A 40 13.58 0.08 2.42
C LEU A 40 13.95 0.23 0.95
N ASP A 41 13.93 1.46 0.40
CA ASP A 41 14.22 1.71 -1.01
C ASP A 41 13.39 0.83 -1.95
N VAL A 42 12.10 0.62 -1.63
CA VAL A 42 11.23 -0.24 -2.43
C VAL A 42 10.83 0.49 -3.69
N ASP A 43 11.21 -0.06 -4.83
CA ASP A 43 10.78 0.48 -6.11
C ASP A 43 9.25 0.37 -6.28
N PRO A 44 8.51 1.50 -6.38
CA PRO A 44 7.05 1.52 -6.40
C PRO A 44 6.43 0.57 -7.43
N HIS A 45 6.96 0.52 -8.64
CA HIS A 45 6.39 -0.29 -9.73
C HIS A 45 6.59 -1.81 -9.51
N ARG A 46 7.48 -2.21 -8.60
CA ARG A 46 7.76 -3.62 -8.27
C ARG A 46 6.92 -4.11 -7.09
N LEU A 47 6.12 -3.24 -6.48
CA LEU A 47 5.26 -3.57 -5.36
C LEU A 47 3.88 -4.04 -5.84
N ALA A 48 3.40 -5.14 -5.26
CA ALA A 48 2.04 -5.62 -5.40
C ALA A 48 1.28 -5.49 -4.07
N LYS A 49 0.14 -4.80 -4.10
CA LYS A 49 -0.73 -4.55 -2.95
C LYS A 49 -2.01 -5.36 -3.11
N LEU A 50 -2.29 -6.24 -2.17
CA LEU A 50 -3.45 -7.14 -2.23
C LEU A 50 -4.33 -6.94 -1.00
N SER A 51 -5.64 -6.85 -1.17
CA SER A 51 -6.61 -6.75 -0.07
C SER A 51 -7.87 -7.57 -0.30
N GLY A 52 -8.74 -7.64 0.71
CA GLY A 52 -10.06 -8.28 0.63
C GLY A 52 -11.19 -7.24 0.60
N ILE A 53 -12.19 -7.42 1.45
CA ILE A 53 -13.33 -6.49 1.60
C ILE A 53 -13.45 -6.05 3.07
N GLY A 54 -13.50 -4.74 3.28
CA GLY A 54 -13.60 -4.07 4.58
C GLY A 54 -12.94 -2.68 4.53
N CYS A 55 -13.09 -1.87 5.59
CA CYS A 55 -12.43 -0.56 5.68
C CYS A 55 -10.90 -0.68 5.58
N SER A 56 -10.31 -1.67 6.26
CA SER A 56 -8.89 -2.02 6.15
C SER A 56 -8.48 -2.43 4.74
N SER A 57 -9.41 -3.02 3.97
CA SER A 57 -9.11 -3.48 2.62
C SER A 57 -9.11 -2.36 1.59
N LYS A 58 -9.45 -1.12 1.97
CA LYS A 58 -9.21 0.07 1.15
C LYS A 58 -7.77 0.58 1.25
N THR A 59 -6.99 0.14 2.25
CA THR A 59 -5.61 0.61 2.47
C THR A 59 -4.72 0.58 1.22
N PRO A 60 -4.77 -0.42 0.30
CA PRO A 60 -4.00 -0.37 -0.96
C PRO A 60 -4.19 0.87 -1.83
N THR A 61 -5.30 1.58 -1.69
CA THR A 61 -5.59 2.82 -2.44
C THR A 61 -4.84 4.03 -1.86
N TYR A 62 -4.42 3.97 -0.60
CA TYR A 62 -3.92 5.11 0.16
C TYR A 62 -2.39 5.15 0.29
N PHE A 63 -1.67 4.16 -0.23
CA PHE A 63 -0.21 4.17 -0.32
C PHE A 63 0.28 3.71 -1.70
N VAL A 64 1.40 4.29 -2.13
CA VAL A 64 2.21 3.97 -3.30
C VAL A 64 1.37 3.89 -4.57
N GLN A 65 1.01 5.04 -5.12
CA GLN A 65 0.11 5.11 -6.27
C GLN A 65 0.64 4.38 -7.51
N GLU A 66 1.96 4.33 -7.72
CA GLU A 66 2.59 3.66 -8.86
C GLU A 66 2.66 2.12 -8.73
N ALA A 67 2.32 1.57 -7.55
CA ALA A 67 2.32 0.13 -7.32
C ALA A 67 1.06 -0.56 -7.87
N HIS A 68 1.21 -1.82 -8.23
CA HIS A 68 0.10 -2.68 -8.62
C HIS A 68 -0.84 -2.91 -7.41
N GLY A 69 -2.15 -2.84 -7.63
CA GLY A 69 -3.16 -3.01 -6.59
C GLY A 69 -4.28 -3.97 -7.02
N PHE A 70 -4.70 -4.87 -6.14
CA PHE A 70 -5.82 -5.78 -6.38
C PHE A 70 -6.69 -5.95 -5.13
N ASN A 71 -7.97 -5.59 -5.26
CA ASN A 71 -8.98 -5.81 -4.24
C ASN A 71 -9.72 -7.11 -4.55
N SER A 72 -9.41 -8.15 -3.79
CA SER A 72 -10.07 -9.45 -3.90
C SER A 72 -11.43 -9.48 -3.20
N VAL A 73 -12.09 -10.64 -3.22
CA VAL A 73 -13.35 -10.86 -2.50
C VAL A 73 -13.12 -11.13 -1.00
N HIS A 74 -14.17 -10.95 -0.21
CA HIS A 74 -14.10 -11.03 1.25
C HIS A 74 -13.46 -12.35 1.73
N GLY A 75 -12.43 -12.25 2.56
CA GLY A 75 -11.71 -13.40 3.12
C GLY A 75 -10.85 -14.20 2.14
N ARG A 76 -10.70 -13.77 0.87
CA ARG A 76 -9.93 -14.53 -0.15
C ARG A 76 -8.59 -13.91 -0.54
N MET A 77 -8.22 -12.77 0.03
CA MET A 77 -6.92 -12.13 -0.24
C MET A 77 -5.74 -13.10 -0.10
N PRO A 78 -5.61 -13.92 0.97
CA PRO A 78 -4.47 -14.83 1.10
C PRO A 78 -4.39 -15.84 -0.06
N SER A 79 -5.51 -16.38 -0.52
CA SER A 79 -5.54 -17.33 -1.64
C SER A 79 -5.07 -16.69 -2.95
N ILE A 80 -5.50 -15.45 -3.22
CA ILE A 80 -5.03 -14.68 -4.38
C ILE A 80 -3.54 -14.37 -4.25
N ALA A 81 -3.09 -13.95 -3.07
CA ALA A 81 -1.68 -13.66 -2.80
C ALA A 81 -0.78 -14.89 -3.00
N THR A 82 -1.22 -16.07 -2.57
CA THR A 82 -0.49 -17.32 -2.81
C THR A 82 -0.34 -17.59 -4.30
N GLY A 83 -1.41 -17.43 -5.09
CA GLY A 83 -1.35 -17.61 -6.54
C GLY A 83 -0.44 -16.60 -7.23
N ALA A 84 -0.53 -15.33 -6.87
CA ALA A 84 0.30 -14.26 -7.41
C ALA A 84 1.80 -14.46 -7.10
N ASN A 85 2.12 -14.99 -5.91
CA ASN A 85 3.51 -15.27 -5.52
C ASN A 85 4.09 -16.53 -6.17
N ALA A 86 3.25 -17.44 -6.64
CA ALA A 86 3.70 -18.70 -7.26
C ALA A 86 3.88 -18.60 -8.79
N ALA A 87 3.39 -17.51 -9.40
CA ALA A 87 3.52 -17.21 -10.82
C ALA A 87 4.83 -16.46 -11.10
#